data_AF-A0A1I1KPI9-F1
#
_entry.id   AF-A0A1I1KPI9-F1
#
_cell.length_a   1.000
_cell.length_b   1.000
_cell.length_c   1.000
_cell.angle_alpha   90.00
_cell.angle_beta   90.00
_cell.angle_gamma   90.00
#
_symmetry.space_group_name_H-M   'P 1'
#
loop_
_entity.id
_entity.type
_entity.pdbx_description
1 polymer ?
#
loop_
_entity_poly.entity_id
_entity_poly.type
_entity_poly.pdbx_seq_one_letter_code
_entity_poly.pdbx_strand_id
1 'polypeptide(L)'
;MPATPLAKRAILFALAAWQLSATAADVIPAHLVGVWGTAESLYAGTTAQAELYLQADGTGMLVGSSAPALHATGADKGKPDPTMRVVLGVPLRATLEGDVLSAQPFGMPGDRMPPPEEIRVACRYDGASATLACKGPKPPDMLMKRRSATLPAEAVKAISDVFIAAAAYAGKAGAIRPAPSTQP
;
A
#
# COMPACT_ATOMS: atom_id res chain seq x y z
N MET A 1 -23.14 47.70 24.07
CA MET A 1 -22.15 47.28 25.10
C MET A 1 -21.01 46.56 24.38
N PRO A 2 -19.78 47.10 24.37
CA PRO A 2 -18.66 46.47 23.66
C PRO A 2 -18.13 45.28 24.47
N ALA A 3 -18.03 44.12 23.82
CA ALA A 3 -17.43 42.94 24.42
C ALA A 3 -15.95 43.20 24.77
N THR A 4 -15.59 42.92 26.02
CA THR A 4 -14.24 43.04 26.58
C THR A 4 -13.21 42.27 25.75
N PRO A 5 -11.97 42.78 25.61
CA PRO A 5 -10.96 42.24 24.69
C PRO A 5 -10.52 40.79 24.99
N LEU A 6 -10.79 40.30 26.21
CA LEU A 6 -10.56 38.90 26.58
C LEU A 6 -11.50 37.92 25.84
N ALA A 7 -12.77 38.28 25.65
CA ALA A 7 -13.75 37.40 25.01
C ALA A 7 -13.44 37.16 23.53
N LYS A 8 -12.92 38.19 22.83
CA LYS A 8 -12.49 38.07 21.44
C LYS A 8 -11.24 37.20 21.27
N ARG A 9 -10.31 37.24 22.23
CA ARG A 9 -9.11 36.38 22.22
C ARG A 9 -9.46 34.92 22.47
N ALA A 10 -10.37 34.62 23.39
CA ALA A 10 -10.81 33.25 23.68
C ALA A 10 -11.47 32.58 22.46
N ILE A 11 -12.28 33.33 21.70
CA ILE A 11 -12.95 32.82 20.49
C ILE A 11 -11.95 32.50 19.37
N LEU A 12 -10.91 33.34 19.19
CA LEU A 12 -9.85 33.08 18.21
C LEU A 12 -9.02 31.83 18.54
N PHE A 13 -8.74 31.58 19.82
CA PHE A 13 -8.06 30.35 20.24
C PHE A 13 -8.92 29.09 20.05
N ALA A 14 -10.24 29.18 20.30
CA ALA A 14 -11.15 28.05 20.08
C ALA A 14 -11.30 27.69 18.60
N LEU A 15 -11.36 28.68 17.69
CA LEU A 15 -11.41 28.46 16.25
C LEU A 15 -10.09 27.91 15.69
N ALA A 16 -8.94 28.34 16.23
CA ALA A 16 -7.64 27.79 15.86
C ALA A 16 -7.46 26.32 16.29
N ALA A 17 -8.03 25.93 17.45
CA ALA A 17 -8.01 24.55 17.93
C ALA A 17 -8.87 23.61 17.08
N TRP A 18 -9.97 24.11 16.48
CA TRP A 18 -10.83 23.32 15.60
C TRP A 18 -10.25 23.10 14.19
N GLN A 19 -9.30 23.92 13.76
CA GLN A 19 -8.62 23.75 12.45
C GLN A 19 -7.55 22.64 12.48
N LEU A 20 -7.15 22.15 13.66
CA LEU A 20 -6.13 21.10 13.81
C LEU A 20 -6.68 19.67 13.69
N SER A 21 -8.01 19.50 13.59
CA SER A 21 -8.64 18.17 13.59
C SER A 21 -8.88 17.59 12.18
N ALA A 22 -8.46 18.27 11.11
CA ALA A 22 -8.92 17.97 9.75
C ALA A 22 -7.83 17.50 8.75
N THR A 23 -6.64 17.08 9.22
CA THR A 23 -5.66 16.37 8.37
C THR A 23 -4.93 15.27 9.13
N ALA A 24 -5.64 14.46 9.92
CA ALA A 24 -5.13 13.13 10.19
C ALA A 24 -5.34 12.35 8.89
N ALA A 25 -4.37 12.40 7.97
CA ALA A 25 -4.24 11.34 6.98
C ALA A 25 -4.34 10.03 7.78
N ASP A 26 -5.25 9.11 7.44
CA ASP A 26 -5.53 7.91 8.24
C ASP A 26 -4.21 7.18 8.53
N VAL A 27 -3.62 7.49 9.69
CA VAL A 27 -2.25 7.09 10.00
C VAL A 27 -2.30 5.61 10.31
N ILE A 28 -1.53 4.82 9.60
CA ILE A 28 -1.41 3.40 9.89
C ILE A 28 -0.75 3.25 11.27
N PRO A 29 -1.37 2.53 12.22
CA PRO A 29 -0.78 2.30 13.53
C PRO A 29 0.61 1.69 13.44
N ALA A 30 1.52 2.15 14.31
CA ALA A 30 2.93 1.75 14.28
C ALA A 30 3.17 0.22 14.36
N HIS A 31 2.23 -0.53 14.96
CA HIS A 31 2.32 -1.98 15.04
C HIS A 31 2.06 -2.68 13.68
N LEU A 32 1.37 -2.01 12.75
CA LEU A 32 1.13 -2.49 11.37
C LEU A 32 2.22 -2.04 10.40
N VAL A 33 2.89 -0.92 10.69
CA VAL A 33 4.03 -0.42 9.91
C VAL A 33 5.19 -1.43 9.96
N GLY A 34 5.85 -1.62 8.82
CA GLY A 34 6.99 -2.52 8.72
C GLY A 34 6.97 -3.41 7.49
N VAL A 35 7.68 -4.54 7.61
CA VAL A 35 7.75 -5.59 6.60
C VAL A 35 7.06 -6.84 7.13
N TRP A 36 6.15 -7.38 6.34
CA TRP A 36 5.42 -8.62 6.61
C TRP A 36 5.70 -9.62 5.50
N GLY A 37 5.83 -10.89 5.83
CA GLY A 37 6.14 -11.93 4.84
C GLY A 37 5.44 -13.24 5.14
N THR A 38 5.07 -13.96 4.09
CA THR A 38 4.53 -15.33 4.17
C THR A 38 5.62 -16.36 4.51
N ALA A 39 6.88 -16.03 4.26
CA ALA A 39 8.07 -16.80 4.66
C ALA A 39 9.23 -15.88 5.06
N GLU A 40 10.41 -16.46 5.30
CA GLU A 40 11.62 -15.72 5.69
C GLU A 40 12.19 -14.83 4.57
N SER A 41 11.83 -15.11 3.31
CA SER A 41 12.12 -14.25 2.16
C SER A 41 11.22 -14.60 0.97
N LEU A 42 11.17 -13.74 -0.04
CA LEU A 42 10.53 -14.01 -1.33
C LEU A 42 11.05 -15.26 -2.05
N TYR A 43 12.27 -15.72 -1.74
CA TYR A 43 12.92 -16.85 -2.42
C TYR A 43 12.83 -18.16 -1.64
N ALA A 44 12.19 -18.14 -0.46
CA ALA A 44 12.13 -19.28 0.43
C ALA A 44 11.20 -20.40 -0.08
N GLY A 45 11.57 -21.65 0.25
CA GLY A 45 10.75 -22.83 0.02
C GLY A 45 10.53 -23.16 -1.47
N THR A 46 9.51 -23.96 -1.76
CA THR A 46 9.16 -24.40 -3.12
C THR A 46 7.84 -23.82 -3.62
N THR A 47 7.19 -23.00 -2.80
CA THR A 47 5.90 -22.37 -3.12
C THR A 47 6.08 -20.91 -3.50
N ALA A 48 4.99 -20.29 -3.97
CA ALA A 48 4.90 -18.85 -4.09
C ALA A 48 5.02 -18.19 -2.71
N GLN A 49 5.59 -16.98 -2.69
CA GLN A 49 5.77 -16.17 -1.50
C GLN A 49 5.26 -14.76 -1.76
N ALA A 50 4.94 -14.05 -0.69
CA ALA A 50 4.52 -12.65 -0.71
C ALA A 50 5.09 -11.88 0.48
N GLU A 51 5.43 -10.61 0.24
CA GLU A 51 5.88 -9.64 1.23
C GLU A 51 5.14 -8.31 1.08
N LEU A 52 4.74 -7.73 2.21
CA LEU A 52 4.10 -6.42 2.30
C LEU A 52 5.05 -5.46 3.00
N TYR A 53 5.37 -4.37 2.30
CA TYR A 53 6.11 -3.22 2.80
C TYR A 53 5.12 -2.10 3.03
N LEU A 54 4.90 -1.69 4.29
CA LEU A 54 3.85 -0.73 4.64
C LEU A 54 4.42 0.45 5.44
N GLN A 55 4.26 1.67 4.90
CA GLN A 55 4.64 2.91 5.55
C GLN A 55 3.52 3.46 6.44
N ALA A 56 3.89 4.38 7.34
CA ALA A 56 2.95 5.00 8.29
C ALA A 56 1.88 5.87 7.62
N ASP A 57 2.17 6.41 6.44
CA ASP A 57 1.24 7.22 5.64
C ASP A 57 0.27 6.38 4.78
N GLY A 58 0.30 5.05 4.94
CA GLY A 58 -0.53 4.11 4.18
C GLY A 58 0.00 3.79 2.79
N THR A 59 1.10 4.40 2.33
CA THR A 59 1.74 3.96 1.08
C THR A 59 2.52 2.66 1.31
N GLY A 60 2.59 1.82 0.27
CA GLY A 60 3.27 0.55 0.40
C GLY A 60 3.52 -0.15 -0.93
N MET A 61 4.06 -1.35 -0.80
CA MET A 61 4.29 -2.28 -1.91
C MET A 61 3.91 -3.70 -1.45
N LEU A 62 3.10 -4.40 -2.24
CA LEU A 62 2.94 -5.85 -2.12
C LEU A 62 3.82 -6.50 -3.20
N VAL A 63 4.75 -7.33 -2.77
CA VAL A 63 5.67 -8.04 -3.65
C VAL A 63 5.35 -9.53 -3.59
N GLY A 64 5.05 -10.12 -4.74
CA GLY A 64 4.83 -11.56 -4.88
C GLY A 64 5.99 -12.22 -5.62
N SER A 65 6.31 -13.45 -5.26
CA SER A 65 7.23 -14.33 -5.97
C SER A 65 6.53 -15.64 -6.33
N SER A 66 6.75 -16.13 -7.55
CA SER A 66 6.28 -17.46 -7.96
C SER A 66 7.03 -18.58 -7.23
N ALA A 67 6.51 -19.80 -7.31
CA ALA A 67 7.33 -21.00 -7.11
C ALA A 67 8.54 -21.00 -8.08
N PRO A 68 9.63 -21.73 -7.79
CA PRO A 68 10.73 -21.89 -8.73
C PRO A 68 10.23 -22.46 -10.06
N ALA A 69 10.71 -21.90 -11.16
CA ALA A 69 10.41 -22.40 -12.50
C ALA A 69 10.99 -23.81 -12.67
N LEU A 70 10.37 -24.63 -13.52
CA LEU A 70 10.89 -25.96 -13.84
C LEU A 70 11.80 -25.87 -15.07
N HIS A 71 12.91 -26.59 -15.06
CA HIS A 71 13.74 -26.73 -16.25
C HIS A 71 12.92 -27.36 -17.39
N ALA A 72 12.84 -26.68 -18.53
CA ALA A 72 12.05 -27.14 -19.66
C ALA A 72 12.72 -28.27 -20.47
N THR A 73 14.06 -28.34 -20.45
CA THR A 73 14.87 -29.24 -21.26
C THR A 73 16.16 -29.66 -20.52
N GLY A 74 16.93 -30.58 -21.10
CA GLY A 74 18.22 -31.04 -20.56
C GLY A 74 18.11 -32.14 -19.50
N ALA A 75 19.25 -32.47 -18.88
CA ALA A 75 19.37 -33.55 -17.88
C ALA A 75 18.54 -33.29 -16.60
N ASP A 76 18.22 -32.03 -16.33
CA ASP A 76 17.44 -31.60 -15.17
C ASP A 76 15.99 -31.25 -15.50
N LYS A 77 15.50 -31.63 -16.69
CA LYS A 77 14.11 -31.38 -17.12
C LYS A 77 13.11 -31.79 -16.03
N GLY A 78 12.19 -30.87 -15.72
CA GLY A 78 11.14 -31.06 -14.72
C GLY A 78 11.58 -30.81 -13.28
N LYS A 79 12.87 -30.58 -13.01
CA LYS A 79 13.35 -30.19 -11.68
C LYS A 79 13.17 -28.67 -11.47
N PRO A 80 12.86 -28.21 -10.24
CA PRO A 80 12.80 -26.80 -9.92
C PRO A 80 14.18 -26.13 -10.00
N ASP A 81 14.24 -24.98 -10.65
CA ASP A 81 15.40 -24.09 -10.66
C ASP A 81 15.22 -23.01 -9.58
N PRO A 82 15.93 -23.11 -8.43
CA PRO A 82 15.75 -22.20 -7.30
C PRO A 82 16.12 -20.74 -7.63
N THR A 83 16.85 -20.50 -8.73
CA THR A 83 17.29 -19.17 -9.16
C THR A 83 16.30 -18.48 -10.09
N MET A 84 15.41 -19.25 -10.73
CA MET A 84 14.44 -18.74 -11.69
C MET A 84 13.06 -18.62 -11.07
N ARG A 85 12.71 -17.40 -10.62
CA ARG A 85 11.37 -17.05 -10.14
C ARG A 85 10.89 -15.76 -10.78
N VAL A 86 9.59 -15.65 -11.01
CA VAL A 86 8.96 -14.38 -11.34
C VAL A 86 8.73 -13.62 -10.05
N VAL A 87 9.20 -12.38 -9.98
CA VAL A 87 8.95 -11.46 -8.85
C VAL A 87 8.23 -10.23 -9.39
N LEU A 88 7.10 -9.89 -8.79
CA LEU A 88 6.28 -8.75 -9.18
C LEU A 88 5.95 -7.90 -7.96
N GLY A 89 6.21 -6.59 -8.06
CA GLY A 89 5.81 -5.60 -7.05
C GLY A 89 4.63 -4.78 -7.54
N VAL A 90 3.63 -4.61 -6.69
CA VAL A 90 2.46 -3.75 -6.94
C VAL A 90 2.42 -2.66 -5.87
N PRO A 91 2.56 -1.38 -6.24
CA PRO A 91 2.41 -0.29 -5.29
C PRO A 91 0.96 -0.26 -4.81
N LEU A 92 0.76 0.05 -3.53
CA LEU A 92 -0.56 0.07 -2.91
C LEU A 92 -0.74 1.24 -1.98
N ARG A 93 -2.01 1.63 -1.82
CA ARG A 93 -2.45 2.52 -0.76
C ARG A 93 -3.33 1.72 0.21
N ALA A 94 -2.99 1.78 1.47
CA ALA A 94 -3.68 1.12 2.55
C ALA A 94 -4.41 2.14 3.42
N THR A 95 -5.58 1.74 3.89
CA THR A 95 -6.36 2.45 4.91
C THR A 95 -6.72 1.46 6.01
N LEU A 96 -6.97 1.96 7.22
CA LEU A 96 -7.42 1.15 8.34
C LEU A 96 -8.85 1.55 8.70
N GLU A 97 -9.77 0.61 8.64
CA GLU A 97 -11.15 0.79 9.09
C GLU A 97 -11.43 -0.22 10.21
N GLY A 98 -11.56 0.28 11.45
CA GLY A 98 -11.63 -0.58 12.63
C GLY A 98 -10.37 -1.43 12.78
N ASP A 99 -10.51 -2.74 12.69
CA ASP A 99 -9.44 -3.75 12.77
C ASP A 99 -8.98 -4.26 11.40
N VAL A 100 -9.55 -3.75 10.30
CA VAL A 100 -9.28 -4.22 8.94
C VAL A 100 -8.42 -3.23 8.18
N LEU A 101 -7.20 -3.66 7.85
CA LEU A 101 -6.31 -2.97 6.93
C LEU A 101 -6.74 -3.31 5.49
N SER A 102 -7.26 -2.33 4.76
CA SER A 102 -7.64 -2.46 3.36
C SER A 102 -6.54 -1.89 2.48
N ALA A 103 -5.87 -2.73 1.70
CA ALA A 103 -4.84 -2.33 0.74
C ALA A 103 -5.38 -2.43 -0.70
N GLN A 104 -5.19 -1.38 -1.49
CA GLN A 104 -5.62 -1.31 -2.88
C GLN A 104 -4.43 -0.94 -3.78
N PRO A 105 -4.25 -1.60 -4.94
CA PRO A 105 -3.26 -1.21 -5.92
C PRO A 105 -3.39 0.26 -6.29
N PHE A 106 -2.26 0.94 -6.43
CA PHE A 106 -2.16 2.34 -6.78
C PHE A 106 -1.55 2.51 -8.17
N GLY A 107 -1.98 3.55 -8.91
CA GLY A 107 -1.35 3.93 -10.18
C GLY A 107 -1.77 3.12 -11.40
N MET A 108 -2.83 2.30 -11.32
CA MET A 108 -3.44 1.74 -12.53
C MET A 108 -4.28 2.81 -13.24
N PRO A 109 -4.18 2.96 -14.57
CA PRO A 109 -5.05 3.84 -15.35
C PRO A 109 -6.53 3.52 -15.09
N GLY A 110 -7.36 4.54 -14.90
CA GLY A 110 -8.76 4.37 -14.47
C GLY A 110 -9.64 3.58 -15.44
N ASP A 111 -9.28 3.51 -16.73
CA ASP A 111 -9.93 2.70 -17.76
C ASP A 111 -9.58 1.20 -17.66
N ARG A 112 -8.56 0.85 -16.87
CA ARG A 112 -8.08 -0.52 -16.65
C ARG A 112 -8.12 -0.93 -15.19
N MET A 113 -8.62 -0.09 -14.30
CA MET A 113 -8.75 -0.42 -12.90
C MET A 113 -9.97 -1.34 -12.73
N PRO A 114 -9.77 -2.60 -12.31
CA PRO A 114 -10.90 -3.45 -11.97
C PRO A 114 -11.67 -2.86 -10.79
N PRO A 115 -12.92 -3.28 -10.58
CA PRO A 115 -13.68 -2.89 -9.39
C PRO A 115 -12.88 -3.14 -8.11
N PRO A 116 -12.94 -2.26 -7.09
CA PRO A 116 -12.13 -2.37 -5.88
C PRO A 116 -12.21 -3.74 -5.20
N GLU A 117 -13.36 -4.39 -5.23
CA GLU A 117 -13.59 -5.75 -4.72
C GLU A 117 -12.74 -6.83 -5.41
N GLU A 118 -12.34 -6.61 -6.67
CA GLU A 118 -11.54 -7.56 -7.45
C GLU A 118 -10.03 -7.38 -7.28
N ILE A 119 -9.59 -6.31 -6.61
CA ILE A 119 -8.17 -5.97 -6.45
C ILE A 119 -7.76 -5.64 -5.01
N ARG A 120 -8.71 -5.46 -4.11
CA ARG A 120 -8.44 -5.16 -2.70
C ARG A 120 -7.89 -6.39 -1.98
N VAL A 121 -6.87 -6.15 -1.17
CA VAL A 121 -6.40 -7.09 -0.16
C VAL A 121 -6.86 -6.59 1.20
N ALA A 122 -7.59 -7.42 1.95
CA ALA A 122 -8.04 -7.09 3.30
C ALA A 122 -7.25 -7.91 4.32
N CYS A 123 -6.58 -7.24 5.25
CA CYS A 123 -5.77 -7.87 6.27
C CYS A 123 -6.30 -7.59 7.68
N ARG A 124 -6.20 -8.58 8.56
CA ARG A 124 -6.46 -8.44 10.00
C ARG A 124 -5.22 -8.79 10.80
N TYR A 125 -4.94 -7.97 11.80
CA TYR A 125 -3.81 -8.16 12.69
C TYR A 125 -4.19 -8.99 13.90
N ASP A 126 -3.43 -10.05 14.16
CA ASP A 126 -3.45 -10.76 15.43
C ASP A 126 -2.25 -10.31 16.28
N GLY A 127 -2.56 -9.56 17.34
CA GLY A 127 -1.58 -9.06 18.29
C GLY A 127 -0.88 -10.13 19.12
N ALA A 128 -1.52 -11.29 19.35
CA ALA A 128 -0.92 -12.35 20.17
C ALA A 128 0.20 -13.08 19.41
N SER A 129 0.03 -13.28 18.11
CA SER A 129 0.99 -13.98 17.25
C SER A 129 1.84 -13.04 16.39
N ALA A 130 1.57 -11.74 16.42
CA ALA A 130 2.14 -10.74 15.52
C ALA A 130 2.07 -11.16 14.04
N THR A 131 0.86 -11.54 13.61
CA THR A 131 0.57 -11.96 12.23
C THR A 131 -0.46 -11.06 11.56
N LEU A 132 -0.37 -10.96 10.24
CA LEU A 132 -1.41 -10.42 9.38
C LEU A 132 -2.05 -11.56 8.59
N ALA A 133 -3.33 -11.81 8.84
CA ALA A 133 -4.15 -12.68 8.01
C ALA A 133 -4.78 -11.85 6.90
N CYS A 134 -4.31 -12.03 5.67
CA CYS A 134 -4.70 -11.25 4.49
C CYS A 134 -5.51 -12.11 3.52
N LYS A 135 -6.63 -11.54 3.05
CA LYS A 135 -7.48 -12.10 2.02
C LYS A 135 -7.31 -11.28 0.75
N GLY A 136 -6.80 -11.93 -0.28
CA GLY A 136 -6.79 -11.36 -1.62
C GLY A 136 -8.14 -11.55 -2.32
N PRO A 137 -8.29 -10.99 -3.53
CA PRO A 137 -9.50 -11.16 -4.34
C PRO A 137 -9.68 -12.60 -4.85
N LYS A 138 -8.58 -13.38 -4.88
CA LYS A 138 -8.57 -14.80 -5.23
C LYS A 138 -7.79 -15.58 -4.16
N PRO A 139 -8.18 -16.83 -3.88
CA PRO A 139 -7.40 -17.70 -3.01
C PRO A 139 -6.00 -17.98 -3.60
N PRO A 140 -5.04 -18.39 -2.75
CA PRO A 140 -5.18 -18.66 -1.31
C PRO A 140 -5.10 -17.40 -0.44
N ASP A 141 -5.69 -17.49 0.76
CA ASP A 141 -5.45 -16.52 1.83
C ASP A 141 -3.97 -16.55 2.24
N MET A 142 -3.43 -15.40 2.63
CA MET A 142 -2.03 -15.24 3.02
C MET A 142 -1.96 -15.02 4.53
N LEU A 143 -1.19 -15.86 5.22
CA LEU A 143 -0.79 -15.59 6.60
C LEU A 143 0.64 -15.03 6.60
N MET A 144 0.78 -13.79 7.03
CA MET A 144 2.05 -13.07 6.99
C MET A 144 2.57 -12.83 8.40
N LYS A 145 3.83 -13.15 8.65
CA LYS A 145 4.52 -12.85 9.91
C LYS A 145 5.26 -11.52 9.79
N ARG A 146 5.35 -10.80 10.90
CA ARG A 146 6.17 -9.60 10.96
C ARG A 146 7.65 -9.97 10.80
N ARG A 147 8.30 -9.43 9.76
CA ARG A 147 9.74 -9.60 9.51
C ARG A 147 10.56 -8.45 10.07
N SER A 148 10.03 -7.24 10.02
CA SER A 148 10.71 -6.05 10.52
C SER A 148 9.71 -4.99 10.98
N ALA A 149 10.09 -4.23 12.01
CA ALA A 149 9.31 -3.09 12.49
C ALA A 149 9.46 -1.84 11.64
N THR A 150 10.54 -1.78 10.85
CA THR A 150 10.90 -0.66 10.01
C THR A 150 11.16 -1.15 8.60
N LEU A 151 11.01 -0.25 7.63
CA LEU A 151 11.35 -0.54 6.25
C LEU A 151 12.85 -0.26 6.02
N PRO A 152 13.52 -1.04 5.18
CA PRO A 152 14.84 -0.67 4.64
C PRO A 152 14.77 0.66 3.89
N ALA A 153 15.84 1.45 3.95
CA ALA A 153 15.87 2.80 3.37
C ALA A 153 15.62 2.78 1.85
N GLU A 154 16.14 1.76 1.17
CA GLU A 154 15.94 1.53 -0.26
C GLU A 154 14.46 1.24 -0.59
N ALA A 155 13.74 0.53 0.29
CA ALA A 155 12.32 0.26 0.11
C ALA A 155 11.48 1.53 0.29
N VAL A 156 11.80 2.34 1.33
CA VAL A 156 11.16 3.65 1.54
C VAL A 156 11.35 4.54 0.31
N LYS A 157 12.58 4.61 -0.21
CA LYS A 157 12.89 5.41 -1.40
C LYS A 157 12.13 4.89 -2.63
N ALA A 158 12.18 3.59 -2.90
CA ALA A 158 11.52 3.00 -4.07
C ALA A 158 10.00 3.23 -4.05
N ILE A 159 9.35 3.06 -2.90
CA ILE A 159 7.91 3.33 -2.76
C ILE A 159 7.66 4.82 -3.01
N SER A 160 8.42 5.71 -2.38
CA SER A 160 8.26 7.15 -2.52
C SER A 160 8.39 7.60 -3.99
N ASP A 161 9.41 7.11 -4.71
CA ASP A 161 9.65 7.45 -6.11
C ASP A 161 8.47 7.02 -7.01
N VAL A 162 7.88 5.84 -6.78
CA VAL A 162 6.71 5.35 -7.52
C VAL A 162 5.50 6.25 -7.31
N PHE A 163 5.24 6.65 -6.06
CA PHE A 163 4.10 7.52 -5.74
C PHE A 163 4.28 8.94 -6.27
N ILE A 164 5.50 9.48 -6.23
CA ILE A 164 5.83 10.79 -6.83
C ILE A 164 5.65 10.73 -8.35
N ALA A 165 6.16 9.70 -9.02
CA ALA A 165 6.03 9.54 -10.46
C ALA A 165 4.56 9.46 -10.87
N ALA A 166 3.76 8.63 -10.19
CA ALA A 166 2.33 8.50 -10.47
C ALA A 166 1.56 9.83 -10.29
N ALA A 167 1.87 10.60 -9.24
CA ALA A 167 1.27 11.93 -9.04
C ALA A 167 1.63 12.89 -10.19
N ALA A 168 2.87 12.85 -10.67
CA ALA A 168 3.31 13.65 -11.81
C ALA A 168 2.61 13.26 -13.13
N TYR A 169 2.36 11.97 -13.35
CA TYR A 169 1.60 11.49 -14.51
C TYR A 169 0.12 11.89 -14.45
N ALA A 170 -0.52 11.79 -13.28
CA ALA A 170 -1.91 12.22 -13.09
C ALA A 170 -2.08 13.73 -13.34
N GLY A 171 -1.14 14.56 -12.87
CA GLY A 171 -1.13 16.01 -13.12
C GLY A 171 -0.99 16.37 -14.60
N LYS A 172 -0.24 15.59 -15.38
CA LYS A 172 -0.10 15.78 -16.83
C LYS A 172 -1.35 15.33 -17.61
N ALA A 173 -2.01 14.25 -17.19
CA ALA A 173 -3.26 13.80 -17.81
C ALA A 173 -4.42 14.79 -17.61
N GLY A 174 -4.45 15.50 -16.47
CA GLY A 174 -5.43 16.58 -16.21
C GLY A 174 -5.18 17.87 -16.99
N ALA A 175 -4.01 18.04 -17.62
CA ALA A 175 -3.61 19.26 -18.33
C ALA A 175 -3.91 19.24 -19.84
N ILE A 176 -4.56 18.20 -20.38
CA ILE A 176 -4.80 18.04 -21.83
C ILE A 176 -6.29 18.26 -22.19
N ARG A 177 -6.62 19.53 -22.41
CA ARG A 177 -7.46 20.16 -23.48
C ARG A 177 -8.36 21.28 -22.93
N PRO A 178 -8.14 22.54 -23.32
CA PRO A 178 -9.22 23.51 -23.38
C PRO A 178 -10.28 22.97 -24.35
N ALA A 179 -11.55 22.94 -23.92
CA ALA A 179 -12.65 22.68 -24.84
C ALA A 179 -12.60 23.71 -25.98
N PRO A 180 -12.83 23.32 -27.25
CA PRO A 180 -13.00 24.31 -28.31
C PRO A 180 -14.20 25.17 -27.96
N SER A 181 -13.95 26.47 -27.78
CA SER A 181 -14.96 27.50 -27.60
C SER A 181 -15.90 27.50 -28.80
N THR A 182 -17.06 26.88 -28.66
CA THR A 182 -18.23 27.21 -29.50
C THR A 182 -18.87 28.44 -28.89
N GLN A 183 -18.31 29.61 -29.17
CA GLN A 183 -19.06 30.86 -29.13
C GLN A 183 -19.75 31.07 -30.49
N PRO A 184 -20.96 31.65 -30.47
CA PRO A 184 -22.01 31.44 -31.46
C PRO A 184 -21.76 32.06 -32.83
#